data_AF-A0A2S7D888-F1
#
_entry.id   AF-A0A2S7D888-F1
#
_cell.length_a   1.000
_cell.length_b   1.000
_cell.length_c   1.000
_cell.angle_alpha   90.00
_cell.angle_beta   90.00
_cell.angle_gamma   90.00
#
_symmetry.space_group_name_H-M   'P 1'
#
loop_
_entity.id
_entity.type
_entity.pdbx_description
1 polymer ?
#
loop_
_entity_poly.entity_id
_entity_poly.type
_entity_poly.pdbx_seq_one_letter_code
_entity_poly.pdbx_strand_id
1 'polypeptide(L)'
;MSACVHHSTSAATRRDRTASVVRPVRELKDFRKRRVPAGGSVTAQFELRRAHLTFVGQAMTPIVEPGLFDLWLAPSAQAGGVHAQCEWLG
;
A
#
# COMPACT_ATOMS: atom_id res chain seq x y z
N MET A 1 8.92 23.03 19.07
CA MET A 1 8.92 22.76 17.60
C MET A 1 8.27 21.40 17.35
N SER A 2 7.51 21.21 16.27
CA SER A 2 6.77 19.97 15.98
C SER A 2 6.99 19.58 14.53
N ALA A 3 7.29 18.32 14.23
CA ALA A 3 7.62 17.85 12.90
C ALA A 3 6.35 17.44 12.13
N CYS A 4 6.26 17.78 10.84
CA CYS A 4 5.23 17.25 9.95
C CYS A 4 5.80 16.03 9.24
N VAL A 5 5.21 14.86 9.46
CA VAL A 5 5.65 13.59 8.86
C VAL A 5 4.58 13.14 7.86
N HIS A 6 5.03 12.64 6.71
CA HIS A 6 4.16 11.96 5.74
C HIS A 6 4.30 10.46 5.97
N HIS A 7 3.19 9.73 5.99
CA HIS A 7 3.20 8.28 5.97
C HIS A 7 2.43 7.83 4.74
N SER A 8 2.99 6.90 3.99
CA SER A 8 2.38 6.31 2.80
C SER A 8 2.19 4.81 2.99
N THR A 9 1.04 4.32 2.53
CA THR A 9 0.76 2.90 2.34
C THR A 9 0.88 2.57 0.86
N SER A 10 1.67 1.56 0.52
CA SER A 10 1.69 1.00 -0.83
C SER A 10 1.37 -0.49 -0.80
N ALA A 11 0.74 -0.97 -1.86
CA ALA A 11 0.42 -2.39 -2.03
C ALA A 11 0.79 -2.84 -3.44
N ALA A 12 1.32 -4.05 -3.57
CA ALA A 12 1.55 -4.70 -4.86
C ALA A 12 1.33 -6.22 -4.74
N THR A 13 0.92 -6.85 -5.84
CA THR A 13 0.83 -8.31 -5.94
C THR A 13 2.22 -8.90 -6.08
N ARG A 14 2.55 -9.93 -5.31
CA ARG A 14 3.84 -10.62 -5.44
C ARG A 14 3.92 -11.30 -6.80
N ARG A 15 5.00 -11.02 -7.55
CA ARG A 15 5.26 -11.51 -8.93
C ARG A 15 5.18 -13.03 -9.14
N ASP A 16 5.17 -13.82 -8.08
CA ASP A 16 5.41 -15.26 -8.16
C ASP A 16 4.22 -16.03 -8.76
N ARG A 17 2.95 -15.68 -8.49
CA ARG A 17 1.84 -16.64 -8.76
C ARG A 17 0.50 -16.14 -9.29
N THR A 18 0.17 -14.84 -9.30
CA THR A 18 -1.25 -14.46 -9.44
C THR A 18 -1.59 -13.23 -10.26
N ALA A 19 -0.63 -12.42 -10.73
CA ALA A 19 -0.98 -11.23 -11.51
C ALA A 19 -1.05 -11.54 -13.02
N SER A 20 -2.22 -11.35 -13.63
CA SER A 20 -2.39 -11.52 -15.09
C SER A 20 -1.70 -10.44 -15.93
N VAL A 21 -1.29 -9.33 -15.31
CA VAL A 21 -0.59 -8.21 -15.95
C VAL A 21 0.60 -7.75 -15.11
N VAL A 22 1.63 -7.22 -15.77
CA VAL A 22 2.78 -6.61 -15.06
C VAL A 22 2.33 -5.34 -14.36
N ARG A 23 2.66 -5.21 -13.07
CA ARG A 23 2.33 -4.07 -12.20
C ARG A 23 3.58 -3.48 -11.56
N PRO A 24 3.54 -2.22 -11.08
CA PRO A 24 4.63 -1.64 -10.29
C PRO A 24 4.97 -2.48 -9.06
N VAL A 25 6.25 -2.51 -8.68
CA VAL A 25 6.73 -3.24 -7.49
C VAL A 25 6.16 -2.66 -6.20
N ARG A 26 5.89 -1.35 -6.18
CA ARG A 26 5.17 -0.65 -5.09
C ARG A 26 4.25 0.39 -5.71
N GLU A 27 2.97 0.32 -5.38
CA GLU A 27 1.96 1.27 -5.85
C GLU A 27 1.35 2.00 -4.65
N LEU A 28 1.46 3.32 -4.59
CA LEU A 28 0.90 4.13 -3.51
C LEU A 28 -0.62 3.97 -3.50
N LYS A 29 -1.17 3.53 -2.37
CA LYS A 29 -2.62 3.38 -2.16
C LYS A 29 -3.19 4.48 -1.29
N ASP A 30 -2.42 4.95 -0.32
CA ASP A 30 -2.91 6.00 0.58
C ASP A 30 -1.76 6.77 1.23
N PHE A 31 -2.01 8.01 1.66
CA PHE A 31 -1.06 8.79 2.44
C PHE A 31 -1.74 9.64 3.52
N ARG A 32 -1.01 9.90 4.61
CA ARG A 32 -1.46 10.75 5.72
C ARG A 32 -0.35 11.70 6.13
N LYS A 33 -0.66 12.99 6.12
CA LYS A 33 0.15 14.02 6.76
C LYS A 33 -0.28 14.16 8.21
N ARG A 34 0.67 14.09 9.15
CA ARG A 34 0.42 14.27 10.58
C ARG A 34 1.48 15.16 11.20
N ARG A 35 1.05 15.99 12.15
CA ARG A 35 1.95 16.74 13.01
C ARG A 35 2.29 15.87 14.21
N VAL A 36 3.57 15.70 14.49
CA VAL A 36 4.09 14.92 15.61
C VAL A 36 4.75 15.88 16.60
N PRO A 37 4.28 15.95 17.85
CA PRO A 37 4.94 16.74 18.89
C PRO A 37 6.40 16.33 19.06
N ALA A 38 7.29 17.25 19.45
CA ALA A 38 8.68 16.89 19.74
C ALA A 38 8.75 15.81 20.84
N GLY A 39 9.50 14.74 20.59
CA GLY A 39 9.59 13.58 21.49
C GLY A 39 8.30 12.74 21.60
N GLY A 40 7.25 13.10 20.86
CA GLY A 40 5.97 12.41 20.87
C GLY A 40 5.85 11.35 19.77
N SER A 41 4.79 10.55 19.88
CA SER A 41 4.41 9.54 18.89
C SER A 41 2.96 9.75 18.48
N VAL A 42 2.63 9.41 17.24
CA VAL A 42 1.25 9.41 16.74
C VAL A 42 0.94 8.06 16.10
N THR A 43 -0.25 7.53 16.36
CA THR A 43 -0.73 6.33 15.68
C THR A 43 -1.30 6.71 14.32
N ALA A 44 -0.81 6.05 13.27
CA ALA A 44 -1.38 6.13 11.94
C ALA A 44 -2.13 4.82 11.63
N GLN A 45 -3.34 4.95 11.11
CA GLN A 45 -4.16 3.82 10.66
C GLN A 45 -4.49 4.02 9.19
N PHE A 46 -4.39 2.94 8.43
CA PHE A 46 -4.68 2.90 7.01
C PHE A 46 -5.65 1.76 6.74
N GLU A 47 -6.65 2.02 5.92
CA GLU A 47 -7.66 1.05 5.55
C GLU A 47 -7.40 0.55 4.13
N LEU A 48 -7.27 -0.77 3.96
CA LEU A 48 -7.12 -1.38 2.65
C LEU A 48 -8.48 -1.94 2.20
N ARG A 49 -9.08 -1.33 1.18
CA ARG A 49 -10.34 -1.76 0.58
C ARG A 49 -10.08 -2.50 -0.72
N ARG A 50 -11.04 -3.32 -1.16
CA ARG A 50 -11.03 -3.98 -2.48
C ARG A 50 -10.73 -3.01 -3.63
N ALA A 51 -11.27 -1.79 -3.57
CA ALA A 51 -11.02 -0.75 -4.57
C ALA A 51 -9.52 -0.39 -4.71
N HIS A 52 -8.74 -0.48 -3.63
CA HIS A 52 -7.30 -0.25 -3.67
C HIS A 52 -6.55 -1.39 -4.39
N LEU A 53 -7.12 -2.59 -4.43
CA LEU A 53 -6.54 -3.75 -5.09
C LEU A 53 -6.96 -3.87 -6.57
N THR A 54 -7.99 -3.11 -6.96
CA THR A 54 -8.56 -3.12 -8.32
C THR A 54 -7.59 -2.53 -9.33
N PHE A 55 -7.52 -3.14 -10.50
CA PHE A 55 -6.74 -2.66 -11.64
C PHE A 55 -7.46 -3.01 -12.96
N VAL A 56 -7.01 -2.41 -14.06
CA VAL A 56 -7.54 -2.72 -15.40
C VAL A 56 -6.85 -3.97 -15.93
N GLY A 57 -7.62 -5.05 -16.13
CA GLY A 57 -7.12 -6.31 -16.68
C GLY A 57 -6.94 -6.27 -18.20
N GLN A 58 -6.47 -7.38 -18.77
CA GLN A 58 -6.25 -7.54 -20.22
C GLN A 58 -7.50 -7.23 -21.06
N ALA A 59 -8.70 -7.53 -20.53
CA ALA A 59 -9.98 -7.25 -21.18
C ALA A 59 -10.43 -5.77 -21.10
N MET A 60 -9.57 -4.86 -20.63
CA MET A 60 -9.87 -3.44 -20.43
C MET A 60 -11.01 -3.16 -19.42
N THR A 61 -11.26 -4.11 -18.51
CA THR A 61 -12.26 -4.00 -17.45
C THR A 61 -11.60 -3.95 -16.07
N PRO A 62 -12.16 -3.21 -15.09
CA PRO A 62 -11.69 -3.24 -13.70
C PRO A 62 -11.89 -4.62 -13.07
N ILE A 63 -10.83 -5.20 -12.53
CA ILE A 63 -10.85 -6.51 -11.86
C ILE A 63 -10.02 -6.48 -10.57
N VAL A 64 -10.28 -7.43 -9.67
CA VAL A 64 -9.42 -7.79 -8.55
C VAL A 64 -9.18 -9.28 -8.63
N GLU A 65 -7.91 -9.66 -8.66
CA GLU A 65 -7.50 -11.06 -8.68
C GLU A 65 -7.20 -11.53 -7.25
N PRO A 66 -7.64 -12.73 -6.87
CA PRO A 66 -7.18 -13.38 -5.65
C PRO A 66 -5.66 -13.51 -5.66
N GLY A 67 -5.04 -13.40 -4.48
CA GLY A 67 -3.61 -13.58 -4.35
C GLY A 67 -3.00 -12.93 -3.11
N LEU A 68 -1.67 -13.06 -3.02
CA LEU A 68 -0.87 -12.49 -1.96
C LEU A 68 -0.41 -11.08 -2.33
N PHE A 69 -0.70 -10.14 -1.45
CA PHE A 69 -0.29 -8.75 -1.56
C PHE A 69 0.79 -8.44 -0.55
N ASP A 70 1.87 -7.83 -1.03
CA ASP A 70 2.87 -7.19 -0.20
C ASP A 70 2.40 -5.76 0.13
N LEU A 71 2.43 -5.42 1.41
CA LEU A 71 2.03 -4.12 1.95
C LEU A 71 3.22 -3.43 2.57
N TRP A 72 3.39 -2.14 2.32
CA TRP A 72 4.43 -1.32 2.94
C TRP A 72 3.85 -0.07 3.57
N LEU A 73 4.26 0.22 4.80
CA LEU A 73 4.04 1.47 5.52
C LEU A 73 5.37 2.18 5.71
N ALA A 74 5.55 3.34 5.08
CA ALA A 74 6.82 4.06 5.07
C ALA A 74 6.63 5.58 5.18
N PRO A 75 7.62 6.34 5.67
CA PRO A 75 7.55 7.80 5.75
C PRO A 75 7.69 8.50 4.37
N SER A 76 8.09 7.76 3.34
CA SER A 76 8.11 8.20 1.94
C SER A 76 8.15 6.98 1.02
N ALA A 77 7.96 7.18 -0.28
CA ALA A 77 8.01 6.11 -1.28
C ALA A 77 9.42 5.47 -1.42
N GLN A 78 10.48 6.22 -1.12
CA GLN A 78 11.87 5.79 -1.23
C GLN A 78 12.40 5.17 0.07
N ALA A 79 11.77 5.47 1.21
CA ALA A 79 12.24 5.01 2.50
C ALA A 79 11.95 3.51 2.72
N GLY A 80 12.83 2.88 3.51
CA GLY A 80 12.49 1.66 4.22
C GLY A 80 11.31 1.91 5.17
N GLY A 81 10.55 0.86 5.46
CA GLY A 81 9.35 0.93 6.28
C GLY A 81 8.96 -0.43 6.81
N VAL A 82 7.77 -0.52 7.41
CA VAL A 82 7.19 -1.80 7.85
C VAL A 82 6.65 -2.52 6.62
N HIS A 83 6.96 -3.80 6.48
CA HIS A 83 6.44 -4.69 5.45
C HIS A 83 5.53 -5.75 6.08
N ALA A 84 4.43 -6.05 5.42
CA ALA A 84 3.49 -7.09 5.81
C ALA A 84 2.91 -7.77 4.57
N GLN A 85 2.28 -8.93 4.75
CA GLN A 85 1.62 -9.67 3.68
C GLN A 85 0.18 -9.97 4.07
N CYS A 86 -0.71 -9.91 3.08
CA CYS A 86 -2.09 -10.35 3.23
C CYS A 86 -2.55 -11.12 1.99
N GLU A 87 -3.40 -12.12 2.19
CA GLU A 87 -4.02 -12.87 1.11
C GLU A 87 -5.45 -12.38 0.88
N TRP A 88 -5.81 -12.18 -0.39
CA TRP A 88 -7.18 -11.92 -0.82
C TRP A 88 -7.72 -13.15 -1.55
N LEU A 89 -8.85 -13.68 -1.12
CA LEU A 89 -9.41 -14.92 -1.67
C LEU A 89 -10.58 -14.72 -2.65
N GLY A 90 -11.17 -13.52 -2.72
CA GLY A 90 -12.34 -13.27 -3.59
C GLY A 90 -13.34 -12.33 -2.98
#